data_AF-A0A832LA28-F1
#
_entry.id   AF-A0A832LA28-F1
#
_cell.length_a   1.000
_cell.length_b   1.000
_cell.length_c   1.000
_cell.angle_alpha   90.00
_cell.angle_beta   90.00
_cell.angle_gamma   90.00
#
_symmetry.space_group_name_H-M   'P 1'
#
loop_
_entity.id
_entity.type
_entity.pdbx_description
1 polymer ?
#
loop_
_entity_poly.entity_id
_entity_poly.type
_entity_poly.pdbx_seq_one_letter_code
_entity_poly.pdbx_strand_id
1 'polypeptide(L)'
;MSCIEKMKYTILLQRIGFKEAREYIEKNSEEVYYVSPGYKIFKDYYIIGVPPIAVGTKGNALIFPYTKPCHGSFVLSIENEDSIKEINRLRETGEGKVTAPSKKGKPPESSKAPLTSYEDMWKK
;
A
#
# COMPACT_ATOMS: atom_id res chain seq x y z
N MET A 1 -17.63 16.00 1.68
CA MET A 1 -17.59 14.62 2.20
C MET A 1 -17.40 13.67 1.03
N SER A 2 -16.18 13.58 0.48
CA SER A 2 -15.81 12.53 -0.47
C SER A 2 -15.82 11.19 0.26
N CYS A 3 -16.96 10.50 0.23
CA CYS A 3 -17.09 9.17 0.83
C CYS A 3 -16.61 8.15 -0.19
N ILE A 4 -15.42 7.58 0.01
CA ILE A 4 -14.98 6.36 -0.70
C ILE A 4 -16.05 5.27 -0.59
N GLU A 5 -16.79 5.24 0.53
CA GLU A 5 -17.90 4.30 0.77
C GLU A 5 -19.08 4.45 -0.20
N LYS A 6 -19.23 5.60 -0.87
CA LYS A 6 -20.29 5.82 -1.89
C LYS A 6 -19.83 5.45 -3.30
N MET A 7 -18.53 5.20 -3.51
CA MET A 7 -18.00 4.77 -4.79
C MET A 7 -18.14 3.25 -4.93
N LYS A 8 -18.21 2.76 -6.16
CA LYS A 8 -18.06 1.31 -6.40
C LYS A 8 -16.59 0.94 -6.17
N TYR A 9 -16.31 0.30 -5.06
CA TYR A 9 -14.99 -0.23 -4.74
C TYR A 9 -15.05 -1.75 -4.62
N THR A 10 -13.95 -2.38 -5.00
CA THR A 10 -13.72 -3.81 -4.79
C THR A 10 -12.70 -3.97 -3.68
N ILE A 11 -13.04 -4.77 -2.68
CA ILE A 11 -12.10 -5.08 -1.60
C ILE A 11 -11.26 -6.29 -2.01
N LEU A 12 -9.95 -6.10 -2.13
CA LEU A 12 -9.02 -7.16 -2.53
C LEU A 12 -8.47 -7.92 -1.32
N LEU A 13 -8.16 -7.20 -0.24
CA LEU A 13 -7.70 -7.78 1.03
C LEU A 13 -8.32 -7.02 2.21
N GLN A 14 -8.53 -7.74 3.31
CA GLN A 14 -9.19 -7.24 4.52
C GLN A 14 -8.42 -7.59 5.78
N ARG A 15 -8.42 -6.67 6.75
CA ARG A 15 -7.86 -6.89 8.10
C ARG A 15 -6.39 -7.30 8.10
N ILE A 16 -5.59 -6.66 7.26
CA ILE A 16 -4.15 -6.93 7.12
C ILE A 16 -3.30 -5.83 7.76
N GLY A 17 -2.01 -6.11 7.94
CA GLY A 17 -1.02 -5.13 8.38
C GLY A 17 -0.56 -4.20 7.24
N PHE A 18 0.08 -3.07 7.58
CA PHE A 18 0.62 -2.13 6.59
C PHE A 18 1.67 -2.77 5.66
N LYS A 19 2.49 -3.68 6.19
CA LYS A 19 3.52 -4.38 5.42
C LYS A 19 2.90 -5.31 4.36
N GLU A 20 1.89 -6.08 4.75
CA GLU A 20 1.19 -7.00 3.85
C GLU A 20 0.43 -6.24 2.76
N ALA A 21 -0.19 -5.11 3.12
CA ALA A 21 -0.88 -4.25 2.16
C ALA A 21 0.08 -3.75 1.07
N ARG A 22 1.28 -3.30 1.48
CA ARG A 22 2.33 -2.87 0.56
C ARG A 22 2.76 -4.00 -0.37
N GLU A 23 3.12 -5.16 0.19
CA GLU A 23 3.58 -6.31 -0.61
C GLU A 23 2.54 -6.80 -1.60
N TYR A 24 1.26 -6.73 -1.25
CA TYR A 24 0.18 -7.10 -2.16
C TYR A 24 0.05 -6.13 -3.33
N ILE A 25 0.11 -4.83 -3.06
CA ILE A 25 0.04 -3.79 -4.09
C ILE A 25 1.24 -3.92 -5.04
N GLU A 26 2.44 -4.12 -4.50
CA GLU A 26 3.65 -4.31 -5.32
C GLU A 26 3.58 -5.52 -6.26
N LYS A 27 2.91 -6.60 -5.84
CA LYS A 27 2.82 -7.85 -6.62
C LYS A 27 1.65 -7.87 -7.62
N ASN A 28 0.56 -7.17 -7.33
CA ASN A 28 -0.69 -7.25 -8.10
C ASN A 28 -0.98 -6.00 -8.96
N SER A 29 -0.09 -5.01 -8.94
CA SER A 29 -0.19 -3.78 -9.73
C SER A 29 0.82 -3.77 -10.88
N GLU A 30 0.44 -3.11 -11.97
CA GLU A 30 1.28 -2.92 -13.16
C GLU A 30 2.30 -1.80 -12.93
N GLU A 31 1.82 -0.69 -12.36
CA GLU A 31 2.66 0.43 -11.92
C GLU A 31 2.48 0.63 -10.42
N VAL A 32 3.58 0.91 -9.73
CA VAL A 32 3.59 1.17 -8.28
C VAL A 32 4.23 2.53 -8.03
N TYR A 33 3.54 3.32 -7.22
CA TYR A 33 3.94 4.64 -6.78
C TYR A 33 4.05 4.64 -5.27
N TYR A 34 5.13 5.20 -4.74
CA TYR A 34 5.28 5.38 -3.31
C TYR A 34 4.91 6.79 -2.92
N VAL A 35 3.96 6.91 -2.00
CA VAL A 35 3.47 8.20 -1.51
C VAL A 35 3.76 8.35 -0.03
N SER A 36 3.94 9.59 0.39
CA SER A 36 4.09 9.94 1.80
C SER A 36 2.75 9.81 2.56
N PRO A 37 2.76 9.44 3.85
CA PRO A 37 1.57 9.51 4.70
C PRO A 37 0.97 10.91 4.68
N GLY A 38 -0.35 11.00 4.66
CA GLY A 38 -1.05 12.28 4.49
C GLY A 38 -1.15 12.74 3.03
N TYR A 39 -0.74 11.92 2.06
CA TYR A 39 -1.07 12.17 0.66
C TYR A 39 -2.59 12.17 0.44
N LYS A 40 -3.07 13.13 -0.34
CA LYS A 40 -4.50 13.35 -0.58
C LYS A 40 -4.93 12.67 -1.89
N ILE A 41 -5.74 11.63 -1.81
CA ILE A 41 -6.40 10.98 -2.96
C ILE A 41 -7.86 11.47 -3.07
N PHE A 42 -8.40 11.53 -4.28
CA PHE A 42 -9.85 11.73 -4.55
C PHE A 42 -10.40 12.99 -3.89
N LYS A 43 -9.58 14.04 -3.89
CA LYS A 43 -9.82 15.38 -3.34
C LYS A 43 -10.00 15.53 -1.84
N ASP A 44 -10.55 14.59 -1.07
CA ASP A 44 -10.77 14.76 0.39
C ASP A 44 -10.32 13.57 1.25
N TYR A 45 -9.65 12.57 0.68
CA TYR A 45 -9.20 11.41 1.45
C TYR A 45 -7.69 11.44 1.68
N TYR A 46 -7.28 11.40 2.94
CA TYR A 46 -5.88 11.29 3.33
C TYR A 46 -5.51 9.83 3.53
N ILE A 47 -4.45 9.37 2.86
CA ILE A 47 -3.94 8.02 3.09
C ILE A 47 -3.23 7.99 4.43
N ILE A 48 -3.67 7.07 5.28
CA ILE A 48 -3.07 6.80 6.58
C ILE A 48 -2.30 5.49 6.48
N GLY A 49 -1.01 5.54 6.78
CA GLY A 49 -0.16 4.36 6.80
C GLY A 49 1.27 4.65 7.22
N VAL A 50 2.07 3.59 7.28
CA VAL A 50 3.50 3.67 7.60
C VAL A 50 4.30 3.87 6.30
N PRO A 51 5.12 4.93 6.18
CA PRO A 51 5.94 5.13 5.00
C PRO A 51 6.94 3.98 4.82
N PRO A 52 7.24 3.56 3.57
CA PRO A 52 6.65 4.04 2.32
C PRO A 52 5.27 3.42 2.07
N ILE A 53 4.29 4.21 1.62
CA ILE A 53 2.94 3.71 1.29
C ILE A 53 2.88 3.43 -0.21
N ALA A 54 2.62 2.18 -0.59
CA ALA A 54 2.47 1.81 -1.99
C ALA A 54 1.05 2.10 -2.47
N VAL A 55 0.95 2.74 -3.64
CA VAL A 55 -0.27 2.94 -4.41
C VAL A 55 -0.02 2.35 -5.78
N GLY A 56 -0.88 1.44 -6.20
CA GLY A 56 -0.72 0.70 -7.44
C GLY A 56 -1.79 1.05 -8.46
N THR A 57 -1.47 0.85 -9.72
CA THR A 57 -2.41 0.99 -10.83
C THR A 57 -2.51 -0.32 -11.59
N LYS A 58 -3.70 -0.63 -12.10
CA LYS A 58 -3.96 -1.81 -12.93
C LYS A 58 -4.91 -1.40 -14.04
N GLY A 59 -4.38 -1.05 -15.21
CA GLY A 59 -5.15 -0.35 -16.25
C GLY A 59 -5.81 0.92 -15.72
N ASN A 60 -7.14 0.94 -15.65
CA ASN A 60 -7.93 2.06 -15.16
C ASN A 60 -8.30 1.97 -13.66
N ALA A 61 -7.92 0.88 -12.98
CA ALA A 61 -8.19 0.70 -11.58
C ALA A 61 -7.04 1.22 -10.70
N LEU A 62 -7.37 2.04 -9.71
CA LEU A 62 -6.45 2.49 -8.68
C LEU A 62 -6.55 1.58 -7.46
N ILE A 63 -5.42 1.03 -7.04
CA ILE A 63 -5.29 0.13 -5.89
C ILE A 63 -4.54 0.87 -4.78
N PHE A 64 -5.14 0.99 -3.61
CA PHE A 64 -4.52 1.71 -2.48
C PHE A 64 -4.91 1.12 -1.13
N PRO A 65 -4.09 1.31 -0.09
CA PRO A 65 -4.41 0.88 1.25
C PRO A 65 -5.40 1.87 1.89
N TYR A 66 -6.44 1.32 2.49
CA TYR A 66 -7.46 2.05 3.23
C TYR A 66 -7.51 1.54 4.66
N THR A 67 -7.12 2.38 5.61
CA THR A 67 -6.96 1.98 7.01
C THR A 67 -8.15 2.44 7.83
N LYS A 68 -8.89 1.50 8.42
CA LYS A 68 -9.91 1.82 9.44
C LYS A 68 -9.30 1.58 10.84
N PRO A 69 -9.39 2.54 11.78
CA PRO A 69 -8.76 2.42 13.10
C PRO A 69 -9.27 1.21 13.90
N CYS A 70 -10.52 0.79 13.69
CA CYS A 70 -11.13 -0.32 14.43
C CYS A 70 -10.88 -1.71 13.83
N HIS A 71 -10.51 -1.79 12.53
CA HIS A 71 -10.51 -3.06 11.79
C HIS A 71 -9.22 -3.32 10.98
N GLY A 72 -8.22 -2.46 11.12
CA GLY A 72 -6.93 -2.61 10.45
C GLY A 72 -6.94 -2.05 9.02
N SER A 73 -5.98 -2.50 8.21
CA SER A 73 -5.80 -2.04 6.83
C SER A 73 -6.54 -2.93 5.85
N PHE A 74 -7.09 -2.30 4.81
CA PHE A 74 -7.77 -2.94 3.69
C PHE A 74 -7.04 -2.54 2.41
N VAL A 75 -7.06 -3.39 1.40
CA VAL A 75 -6.64 -2.99 0.04
C VAL A 75 -7.88 -2.85 -0.81
N LEU A 76 -8.11 -1.63 -1.30
CA LEU A 76 -9.24 -1.30 -2.15
C LEU A 76 -8.77 -1.12 -3.58
N SER A 77 -9.60 -1.55 -4.51
CA SER A 77 -9.48 -1.27 -5.95
C SER A 77 -10.69 -0.46 -6.38
N ILE A 78 -10.45 0.68 -7.01
CA ILE A 78 -11.51 1.57 -7.49
C ILE A 78 -11.29 1.84 -8.97
N GLU A 79 -12.32 1.62 -9.77
CA GLU A 79 -12.35 1.96 -11.19
C GLU A 79 -13.42 3.04 -11.42
N ASN A 80 -12.98 4.27 -11.58
CA ASN A 80 -13.84 5.44 -11.80
C ASN A 80 -13.08 6.56 -12.53
N GLU A 81 -13.78 7.57 -13.07
CA GLU A 81 -13.14 8.71 -13.74
C GLU A 81 -12.15 9.46 -12.84
N ASP A 82 -12.46 9.58 -11.54
CA ASP A 82 -11.54 10.20 -10.59
C ASP A 82 -10.26 9.37 -10.36
N SER A 83 -10.35 8.04 -10.47
CA SER A 83 -9.16 7.19 -10.38
C SER A 83 -8.21 7.41 -11.55
N ILE A 84 -8.75 7.60 -12.77
CA ILE A 84 -7.97 7.91 -13.96
C ILE A 84 -7.27 9.27 -13.80
N LYS A 85 -7.96 10.28 -13.24
CA LYS A 85 -7.35 11.60 -12.95
C LYS A 85 -6.21 11.49 -11.95
N GLU A 86 -6.38 10.74 -10.87
CA GLU A 86 -5.32 10.54 -9.87
C GLU A 86 -4.14 9.74 -10.44
N ILE A 87 -4.39 8.72 -11.28
CA ILE A 87 -3.33 7.98 -12.00
C ILE A 87 -2.50 8.93 -12.87
N ASN A 88 -3.16 9.81 -13.64
CA ASN A 88 -2.44 10.80 -14.45
C ASN A 88 -1.63 11.76 -13.59
N ARG A 89 -2.19 12.23 -12.46
CA ARG A 89 -1.49 13.09 -11.51
C ARG A 89 -0.27 12.39 -10.89
N LEU A 90 -0.38 11.12 -10.51
CA LEU A 90 0.74 10.31 -10.00
C LEU A 90 1.82 10.11 -11.08
N ARG A 91 1.41 9.94 -12.34
CA ARG A 91 2.34 9.83 -13.48
C ARG A 91 3.12 11.12 -13.74
N GLU A 92 2.47 12.27 -13.59
CA GLU A 92 3.04 13.62 -13.74
C GLU A 92 3.95 13.99 -12.56
N THR A 93 3.55 13.68 -11.33
CA THR A 93 4.27 14.08 -10.11
C THR A 93 5.60 13.32 -9.95
N GLY A 94 5.74 12.15 -10.57
CA GLY A 94 7.05 11.52 -10.80
C GLY A 94 7.82 11.08 -9.55
N GLU A 95 7.23 11.13 -8.35
CA GLU A 95 7.91 10.71 -7.13
C GLU A 95 7.89 9.18 -7.02
N GLY A 96 9.05 8.56 -7.32
CA GLY A 96 9.34 7.17 -6.98
C GLY A 96 8.62 6.11 -7.83
N LYS A 97 8.61 6.25 -9.16
CA LYS A 97 8.18 5.17 -10.06
C LYS A 97 9.06 3.93 -9.85
N VAL A 98 8.49 2.86 -9.30
CA VAL A 98 9.07 1.53 -9.42
C VAL A 98 8.12 0.71 -10.28
N THR A 99 8.51 0.51 -11.54
CA THR A 99 7.85 -0.47 -12.40
C THR A 99 8.05 -1.84 -11.77
N ALA A 100 6.97 -2.58 -11.51
CA ALA A 100 7.06 -3.88 -10.85
C ALA A 100 8.01 -4.81 -11.63
N PRO A 101 8.98 -5.48 -10.98
CA PRO A 101 9.78 -6.49 -11.66
C PRO A 101 8.93 -7.73 -11.90
N SER A 102 8.79 -8.10 -13.17
CA SER A 102 8.28 -9.39 -13.60
C SER A 102 9.01 -10.54 -12.92
N LYS A 103 8.23 -11.42 -12.24
CA LYS A 103 8.45 -12.85 -11.98
C LYS A 103 9.91 -13.34 -11.83
N LYS A 104 10.29 -13.76 -10.61
CA LYS A 104 10.88 -15.08 -10.24
C LYS A 104 11.43 -15.02 -8.81
N GLY A 105 11.08 -16.00 -7.97
CA GLY A 105 11.78 -16.22 -6.70
C GLY A 105 10.93 -16.85 -5.61
N LYS A 106 10.97 -18.19 -5.55
CA LYS A 106 10.68 -19.05 -4.40
C LYS A 106 11.17 -18.43 -3.06
N PRO A 107 10.50 -18.63 -1.91
CA PRO A 107 10.97 -18.08 -0.64
C PRO A 107 12.31 -18.75 -0.27
N PRO A 108 13.38 -18.00 0.04
CA PRO A 108 14.43 -18.53 0.88
C PRO A 108 14.01 -18.29 2.33
N GLU A 109 13.60 -19.39 2.94
CA GLU A 109 13.87 -19.69 4.34
C GLU A 109 15.36 -19.46 4.66
N SER A 110 15.67 -19.19 5.93
CA SER A 110 17.00 -18.89 6.52
C SER A 110 17.34 -17.39 6.57
N SER A 111 17.73 -16.78 7.70
CA SER A 111 18.50 -17.31 8.82
C SER A 111 18.39 -16.36 10.02
N LYS A 112 18.34 -16.95 11.23
CA LYS A 112 18.47 -16.38 12.58
C LYS A 112 19.09 -14.97 12.67
N ALA A 113 18.35 -14.02 13.26
CA ALA A 113 18.97 -12.97 14.06
C ALA A 113 19.43 -13.59 15.40
N PRO A 114 20.57 -13.17 16.00
CA PRO A 114 20.98 -13.68 17.29
C PRO A 114 19.97 -13.21 18.35
N LEU A 115 19.42 -14.12 19.13
CA LEU A 115 18.85 -13.78 20.43
C LEU A 115 20.01 -13.30 21.31
N THR A 116 20.28 -12.01 21.33
CA THR A 116 20.82 -11.41 22.56
C THR A 116 19.67 -11.43 23.56
N SER A 117 19.69 -12.45 24.41
CA SER A 117 18.75 -12.68 25.48
C SER A 117 18.67 -11.45 26.39
N TYR A 118 17.45 -11.08 26.77
CA TYR A 118 17.17 -10.02 27.74
C TYR A 118 17.79 -10.31 29.13
N GLU A 119 18.27 -11.54 29.35
CA GLU A 119 18.94 -11.94 30.60
C GLU A 119 20.38 -11.42 30.76
N ASP A 120 21.04 -10.99 29.69
CA ASP A 120 22.42 -10.48 29.78
C ASP A 120 22.52 -9.00 30.19
N MET A 121 21.39 -8.29 30.35
CA MET A 121 21.39 -6.86 30.71
C MET A 121 21.51 -6.56 32.22
N TRP A 122 21.32 -7.53 33.11
CA TRP A 122 21.25 -7.30 34.56
C TRP A 122 22.42 -7.86 35.37
N LYS A 123 23.47 -8.37 34.70
CA LYS A 123 24.75 -8.69 35.37
C LYS A 123 25.74 -7.53 35.25
N LYS A 124 25.57 -6.51 36.09
CA LYS A 124 26.71 -5.86 36.77
C LYS A 124 26.26 -5.08 38.00
#